data_AF-A0A1V3WLQ2-F1
#
_entry.id   AF-A0A1V3WLQ2-F1
#
_cell.length_a   1.000
_cell.length_b   1.000
_cell.length_c   1.000
_cell.angle_alpha   90.00
_cell.angle_beta   90.00
_cell.angle_gamma   90.00
#
_symmetry.space_group_name_H-M   'P 1'
#
loop_
_entity.id
_entity.type
_entity.pdbx_description
1 polymer ?
#
loop_
_entity_poly.entity_id
_entity_poly.type
_entity_poly.pdbx_seq_one_letter_code
_entity_poly.pdbx_strand_id
1 'polypeptide(L)'
;MAPVSREAVTMGIDIGSTAVKAVVADENGNVKARVRIPHQLRVPAPDRLEHDADEAWRRGRWRPWTGWPLPLRKRWPFRRWCPR
;
A
#
# COMPACT_ATOMS: atom_id res chain seq x y z
N MET A 1 16.01 29.68 -10.62
CA MET A 1 15.48 28.54 -9.84
C MET A 1 14.34 27.94 -10.67
N ALA A 2 14.50 26.73 -11.20
CA ALA A 2 13.46 26.12 -12.04
C ALA A 2 12.26 25.71 -11.18
N PRO A 3 11.01 25.91 -11.64
CA PRO A 3 9.84 25.48 -10.90
C PRO A 3 9.84 23.95 -10.81
N VAL A 4 9.73 23.41 -9.59
CA VAL A 4 9.39 22.00 -9.40
C VAL A 4 7.93 21.81 -9.80
N SER A 5 7.65 21.11 -10.90
CA SER A 5 6.29 20.67 -11.18
C SER A 5 5.94 19.57 -10.17
N ARG A 6 4.91 19.79 -9.36
CA ARG A 6 4.35 18.74 -8.52
C ARG A 6 3.45 17.88 -9.42
N GLU A 7 3.89 16.68 -9.77
CA GLU A 7 3.00 15.69 -10.39
C GLU A 7 1.96 15.26 -9.37
N ALA A 8 0.68 15.42 -9.71
CA ALA A 8 -0.41 14.89 -8.90
C ALA A 8 -0.41 13.36 -8.98
N VAL A 9 -0.52 12.71 -7.81
CA VAL A 9 -0.57 11.25 -7.68
C VAL A 9 -1.68 10.84 -6.72
N THR A 10 -2.22 9.65 -6.92
CA THR A 10 -3.20 9.03 -6.02
C THR A 10 -2.53 7.92 -5.22
N MET A 11 -2.73 7.95 -3.90
CA MET A 11 -2.30 6.87 -3.01
C MET A 11 -3.49 6.01 -2.58
N GLY A 12 -3.45 4.73 -2.89
CA GLY A 12 -4.37 3.74 -2.34
C GLY A 12 -3.73 3.02 -1.16
N ILE A 13 -4.48 2.86 -0.06
CA ILE A 13 -4.05 2.11 1.13
C ILE A 13 -5.04 0.96 1.36
N ASP A 14 -4.51 -0.25 1.54
CA ASP A 14 -5.25 -1.47 1.88
C ASP A 14 -4.77 -1.97 3.25
N ILE A 15 -5.63 -1.90 4.27
CA ILE A 15 -5.37 -2.45 5.61
C ILE A 15 -5.96 -3.86 5.65
N GLY A 16 -5.19 -4.83 5.14
CA GLY A 16 -5.60 -6.24 5.12
C GLY A 16 -5.26 -6.97 6.42
N SER A 17 -5.78 -8.19 6.58
CA SER A 17 -5.65 -8.98 7.81
C SER A 17 -4.23 -9.44 8.16
N THR A 18 -3.27 -9.32 7.25
CA THR A 18 -1.88 -9.78 7.49
C THR A 18 -0.82 -8.74 7.15
N ALA A 19 -1.22 -7.65 6.50
CA ALA A 19 -0.33 -6.57 6.12
C ALA A 19 -1.13 -5.35 5.71
N VAL A 20 -0.53 -4.19 5.94
CA VAL A 20 -0.92 -2.95 5.27
C VAL A 20 -0.14 -2.82 3.98
N LYS A 21 -0.82 -2.40 2.93
CA LYS A 21 -0.23 -2.14 1.61
C LYS A 21 -0.55 -0.71 1.20
N ALA A 22 0.38 -0.08 0.51
CA ALA A 22 0.09 1.16 -0.18
C ALA A 22 0.70 1.16 -1.58
N VAL A 23 0.02 1.86 -2.49
CA VAL A 23 0.45 2.07 -3.88
C VAL A 23 0.23 3.55 -4.21
N VAL A 24 1.24 4.17 -4.81
CA VAL A 24 1.14 5.52 -5.39
C VAL A 24 1.11 5.37 -6.90
N ALA A 25 0.09 5.93 -7.54
CA ALA A 25 -0.08 5.90 -9.00
C ALA A 25 -0.26 7.31 -9.57
N ASP A 26 0.27 7.55 -10.77
CA ASP A 26 -0.04 8.76 -11.54
C ASP A 26 -1.40 8.66 -12.25
N GLU A 27 -1.79 9.75 -12.92
CA GLU A 27 -3.05 9.85 -13.69
C GLU A 27 -3.19 8.80 -14.81
N ASN A 28 -2.08 8.25 -15.28
CA ASN A 28 -2.04 7.23 -16.32
C ASN A 28 -2.12 5.80 -15.74
N GLY A 29 -2.16 5.68 -14.40
CA GLY A 29 -2.18 4.42 -13.67
C GLY A 29 -0.79 3.77 -13.55
N ASN A 30 0.29 4.51 -13.78
CA ASN A 30 1.64 3.99 -13.56
C ASN A 30 1.95 4.03 -12.07
N VAL A 31 2.36 2.89 -11.51
CA VAL A 31 2.77 2.77 -10.11
C VAL A 31 4.15 3.41 -9.91
N LYS A 32 4.21 4.52 -9.18
CA LYS A 32 5.44 5.26 -8.85
C LYS A 32 6.11 4.71 -7.59
N ALA A 33 5.34 4.24 -6.62
CA ALA A 33 5.84 3.63 -5.40
C ALA A 33 4.87 2.58 -4.87
N ARG A 34 5.38 1.62 -4.10
CA ARG A 34 4.57 0.63 -3.40
C ARG A 34 5.25 0.19 -2.12
N VAL A 35 4.46 -0.26 -1.16
CA VAL A 35 4.97 -0.84 0.08
C VAL A 35 4.01 -1.93 0.58
N ARG A 36 4.58 -2.92 1.27
CA ARG A 36 3.84 -3.91 2.06
C ARG A 36 4.50 -4.02 3.42
N ILE A 37 3.75 -3.74 4.48
CA ILE A 37 4.20 -3.82 5.85
C ILE A 37 3.39 -4.92 6.55
N PRO A 38 4.00 -6.08 6.85
CA PRO A 38 3.34 -7.11 7.65
C PRO A 38 3.02 -6.57 9.05
N HIS A 39 1.92 -7.03 9.62
CA HIS A 39 1.58 -6.85 11.03
C HIS A 39 1.10 -8.19 11.60
N GLN A 40 1.17 -8.35 12.92
CA GLN A 40 0.81 -9.61 13.56
C GLN A 40 -0.71 -9.78 13.67
N LEU A 41 -1.23 -10.86 13.09
CA LEU A 41 -2.56 -11.39 13.43
C LEU A 41 -2.46 -12.23 14.70
N ARG A 42 -3.23 -11.88 15.74
CA ARG A 42 -3.24 -12.59 17.02
C ARG A 42 -4.43 -13.55 17.05
N VAL A 43 -4.20 -14.78 17.51
CA VAL A 43 -5.21 -15.85 17.60
C VAL A 43 -5.20 -16.43 19.02
N PRO A 44 -5.86 -15.75 19.99
CA PRO A 44 -5.81 -16.17 21.39
C PRO A 44 -6.72 -17.38 21.71
N ALA A 45 -7.70 -17.66 20.85
CA ALA A 45 -8.64 -18.77 20.98
C ALA A 45 -9.11 -19.23 19.58
N PRO A 46 -9.67 -20.45 19.42
CA PRO A 46 -10.05 -21.01 18.12
C PRO A 46 -11.03 -20.17 17.27
N ASP A 47 -11.76 -19.24 17.88
CA ASP A 47 -12.81 -18.41 17.28
C ASP A 47 -12.50 -16.91 17.33
N ARG A 48 -11.27 -16.53 17.71
CA ARG A 48 -10.86 -15.12 17.88
C ARG A 48 -9.71 -14.75 16.97
N LEU A 49 -9.87 -13.62 16.28
CA LEU A 49 -8.85 -12.99 15.46
C LEU A 49 -8.74 -11.51 15.85
N GLU A 50 -7.55 -11.09 16.25
CA GLU A 50 -7.31 -9.74 16.76
C GLU A 50 -6.16 -9.06 16.01
N HIS A 51 -6.31 -7.75 15.78
CA HIS A 51 -5.28 -6.87 15.24
C HIS A 51 -4.92 -5.79 16.26
N ASP A 52 -3.65 -5.40 16.29
CA ASP A 52 -3.21 -4.19 16.96
C ASP A 52 -3.35 -2.99 16.01
N ALA A 53 -4.34 -2.13 16.27
CA ALA A 53 -4.64 -0.99 15.40
C ALA A 53 -3.49 0.02 15.31
N ASP A 54 -2.71 0.19 16.39
CA ASP A 54 -1.53 1.06 16.36
C ASP A 54 -0.42 0.46 15.50
N GLU A 55 -0.24 -0.86 15.56
CA GLU A 55 0.72 -1.55 14.69
C GLU A 55 0.33 -1.46 13.22
N ALA A 56 -0.96 -1.68 12.90
CA ALA A 56 -1.45 -1.65 11.53
C ALA A 56 -1.45 -0.23 10.93
N TRP A 57 -1.83 0.80 11.70
CA TRP A 57 -2.03 2.16 11.16
C TRP A 57 -0.88 3.14 11.41
N ARG A 58 -0.28 3.13 12.61
CA ARG A 58 0.65 4.19 13.03
C ARG A 58 2.11 3.76 13.04
N ARG A 59 2.40 2.59 13.61
CA ARG A 59 3.77 2.15 13.89
C ARG A 59 4.39 1.29 12.81
N GLY A 60 3.63 0.95 11.77
CA GLY A 60 3.98 -0.01 10.72
C GLY A 60 5.48 -0.17 10.56
N ARG A 61 6.02 -1.31 11.02
CA ARG A 61 7.48 -1.51 11.04
C ARG A 61 7.96 -1.75 9.63
N TRP A 62 8.33 -0.67 8.96
CA TRP A 62 8.86 -0.74 7.62
C TRP A 62 10.26 -1.38 7.65
N ARG A 63 10.37 -2.56 7.04
CA ARG A 63 11.65 -3.11 6.58
C ARG A 63 11.63 -3.07 5.05
N PRO A 64 12.73 -2.64 4.39
CA PRO A 64 12.82 -2.74 2.93
C PRO A 64 12.68 -4.22 2.54
N TRP A 65 11.54 -4.57 1.94
CA TRP A 65 11.31 -5.92 1.45
C TRP A 65 12.00 -6.05 0.08
N THR A 66 13.12 -6.77 0.02
CA THR A 66 13.96 -6.90 -1.19
C THR A 66 13.44 -7.94 -2.19
N GLY A 67 12.36 -8.65 -1.88
CA GLY A 67 11.88 -9.81 -2.64
C GLY A 67 10.99 -9.53 -3.85
N TRP A 68 10.80 -8.28 -4.28
CA TRP A 68 9.96 -7.97 -5.45
C TRP A 68 10.77 -7.30 -6.57
N PRO A 69 10.87 -7.91 -7.77
CA PRO A 69 11.52 -7.25 -8.89
C PRO A 69 10.77 -5.98 -9.29
N LEU A 70 11.53 -4.90 -9.54
CA LEU A 70 11.05 -3.66 -10.17
C LEU A 70 10.19 -3.97 -11.41
N PRO A 71 9.14 -3.19 -11.69
CA PRO A 71 7.93 -3.74 -12.31
C PRO A 71 8.12 -4.16 -13.77
N LEU A 72 7.72 -5.40 -14.06
CA LEU A 72 7.00 -5.70 -15.29
C LEU A 72 5.82 -4.73 -15.39
N ARG A 73 5.73 -3.99 -16.50
CA ARG A 73 4.66 -3.07 -16.89
C ARG A 73 3.28 -3.73 -16.75
N LYS A 74 2.69 -3.76 -15.56
CA LYS A 74 1.29 -4.17 -15.37
C LYS A 74 0.46 -2.92 -15.09
N ARG A 75 -0.22 -2.47 -16.13
CA ARG A 75 -1.23 -1.41 -16.10
C ARG A 75 -2.31 -1.81 -15.10
N TRP A 76 -2.39 -1.13 -13.96
CA TRP A 76 -3.50 -1.37 -13.02
C TRP A 76 -4.73 -0.62 -13.56
N PRO A 77 -5.89 -1.27 -13.75
CA PRO A 77 -7.04 -0.63 -14.38
C PRO A 77 -7.79 0.25 -13.37
N PHE A 78 -7.18 1.36 -12.94
CA PHE A 78 -7.78 2.29 -11.97
C PHE A 78 -9.05 2.97 -12.50
N ARG A 79 -9.20 3.10 -13.83
CA ARG A 79 -10.37 3.74 -14.49
C ARG A 79 -11.73 3.12 -14.18
N ARG A 80 -11.80 1.98 -13.47
CA ARG A 80 -13.05 1.30 -13.13
C ARG A 80 -13.57 1.57 -11.71
N TRP A 81 -12.76 2.10 -10.80
CA TRP A 81 -13.04 2.08 -9.35
C TRP A 81 -13.31 3.45 -8.71
N CYS A 82 -13.12 4.55 -9.43
CA CYS A 82 -13.55 5.88 -8.99
C CYS A 82 -14.32 6.54 -10.13
N PRO A 83 -15.67 6.48 -10.14
CA PRO A 83 -16.43 7.41 -10.95
C PRO A 83 -16.16 8.82 -10.42
N ARG A 84 -16.05 9.78 -11.34
CA ARG A 84 -15.98 11.20 -10.97
C ARG A 84 -17.20 11.62 -10.17
#